data_AF-V6I8M1-F1
#
_entry.id   AF-V6I8M1-F1
#
_cell.length_a   1.000
_cell.length_b   1.000
_cell.length_c   1.000
_cell.angle_alpha   90.00
_cell.angle_beta   90.00
_cell.angle_gamma   90.00
#
_symmetry.space_group_name_H-M   'P 1'
#
loop_
_entity.id
_entity.type
_entity.pdbx_description
1 polymer ?
#
loop_
_entity_poly.entity_id
_entity_poly.type
_entity_poly.pdbx_seq_one_letter_code
_entity_poly.pdbx_strand_id
1 'polypeptide(L)'
;MIKAVYRFIHQQVIVPFQKSHAPVQEVCLGTSIGLFWSLTPLVGIQMYLGLITWMLLGLIGIRFYMPISIAMIWITNPITFPFFYYIFYITGIAAYNVLGWNMSAMNFARISKVIDHSDSLGFYEGLKYWSVFLINDMGAPMFLGGFLIGVPSAIVGYPLTKVLLNGFRKKQATKEGISLKEWEDKYVRKEANKNVSIWNILKS
;
A
#
# COMPACT_ATOMS: atom_id res chain seq x y z
N MET A 1 10.66 9.08 -21.54
CA MET A 1 9.76 8.40 -20.58
C MET A 1 10.32 7.09 -20.03
N ILE A 2 10.75 6.13 -20.86
CA ILE A 2 11.23 4.80 -20.40
C ILE A 2 12.36 4.88 -19.35
N LYS A 3 13.36 5.74 -19.54
CA LYS A 3 14.47 5.93 -18.59
C LYS A 3 14.02 6.45 -17.21
N ALA A 4 12.99 7.30 -17.18
CA ALA A 4 12.45 7.86 -15.93
C ALA A 4 11.68 6.78 -15.14
N VAL A 5 10.86 5.99 -15.83
CA VAL A 5 10.15 4.85 -15.24
C VAL A 5 11.13 3.80 -14.71
N TYR A 6 12.16 3.45 -15.48
CA TYR A 6 13.20 2.53 -15.02
C TYR A 6 13.92 3.04 -13.78
N ARG A 7 14.35 4.31 -13.78
CA ARG A 7 15.01 4.93 -12.62
C ARG A 7 14.11 4.90 -11.40
N PHE A 8 12.83 5.20 -11.56
CA PHE A 8 11.85 5.15 -10.47
C PHE A 8 11.70 3.75 -9.90
N ILE A 9 11.43 2.74 -10.75
CA ILE A 9 11.32 1.34 -10.33
C ILE A 9 12.60 0.89 -9.63
N HIS A 10 13.76 1.25 -10.17
CA HIS A 10 15.04 0.88 -9.59
C HIS A 10 15.24 1.49 -8.19
N GLN A 11 14.99 2.79 -8.03
CA GLN A 11 15.22 3.50 -6.76
C GLN A 11 14.19 3.13 -5.70
N GLN A 12 12.91 2.99 -6.07
CA GLN A 12 11.82 2.76 -5.14
C GLN A 12 11.60 1.28 -4.84
N VAL A 13 11.74 0.40 -5.82
CA VAL A 13 11.51 -1.04 -5.61
C VAL A 13 12.85 -1.72 -5.39
N ILE A 14 13.76 -1.68 -6.36
CA ILE A 14 14.93 -2.58 -6.37
C ILE A 14 15.93 -2.28 -5.25
N VAL A 15 16.33 -1.01 -5.08
CA VAL A 15 17.38 -0.62 -4.13
C VAL A 15 17.02 -0.97 -2.67
N PRO A 16 15.80 -0.72 -2.16
CA PRO A 16 15.41 -1.13 -0.81
C PRO A 16 15.53 -2.64 -0.57
N PHE A 17 15.13 -3.48 -1.54
CA PHE A 17 15.29 -4.93 -1.42
C PHE A 17 16.76 -5.35 -1.43
N GLN A 18 17.59 -4.75 -2.27
CA GLN A 18 19.01 -5.08 -2.38
C GLN A 18 19.80 -4.72 -1.10
N LYS A 19 19.44 -3.62 -0.44
CA LYS A 19 20.07 -3.19 0.81
C LYS A 19 19.48 -3.88 2.04
N SER A 20 18.44 -4.70 1.88
CA SER A 20 17.74 -5.33 2.98
C SER A 20 18.47 -6.56 3.51
N HIS A 21 18.94 -6.43 4.74
CA HIS A 21 19.46 -7.51 5.58
C HIS A 21 18.41 -8.04 6.58
N ALA A 22 17.13 -7.76 6.33
CA ALA A 22 16.03 -8.24 7.17
C ALA A 22 15.67 -9.71 6.85
N PRO A 23 15.09 -10.46 7.80
CA PRO A 23 14.51 -11.77 7.54
C PRO A 23 13.52 -11.73 6.37
N VAL A 24 13.50 -12.77 5.54
CA VAL A 24 12.67 -12.81 4.31
C VAL A 24 11.19 -12.60 4.65
N GLN A 25 10.72 -13.19 5.74
CA GLN A 25 9.32 -13.05 6.19
C GLN A 25 8.97 -11.60 6.50
N GLU A 26 9.84 -10.89 7.24
CA GLU A 26 9.61 -9.48 7.58
C GLU A 26 9.59 -8.58 6.32
N VAL A 27 10.43 -8.90 5.33
CA VAL A 27 10.45 -8.18 4.05
C VAL A 27 9.17 -8.45 3.27
N CYS A 28 8.71 -9.70 3.19
CA CYS A 28 7.49 -10.07 2.49
C CYS A 28 6.24 -9.45 3.13
N LEU A 29 6.14 -9.47 4.46
CA LEU A 29 5.07 -8.77 5.20
C LEU A 29 5.11 -7.27 4.95
N GLY A 30 6.31 -6.68 4.95
CA GLY A 30 6.51 -5.26 4.66
C GLY A 30 6.01 -4.91 3.26
N THR A 31 6.31 -5.75 2.26
CA THR A 31 5.79 -5.56 0.90
C THR A 31 4.27 -5.61 0.87
N SER A 32 3.65 -6.64 1.45
CA SER A 32 2.20 -6.80 1.44
C SER A 32 1.46 -5.64 2.09
N ILE A 33 1.90 -5.23 3.29
CA ILE A 33 1.29 -4.12 4.03
C ILE A 33 1.49 -2.81 3.27
N GLY A 34 2.68 -2.58 2.72
CA GLY A 34 2.96 -1.39 1.95
C GLY A 34 2.16 -1.32 0.65
N LEU A 35 1.99 -2.44 -0.07
CA LEU A 35 1.16 -2.51 -1.27
C LEU A 35 -0.32 -2.28 -0.95
N PHE A 36 -0.82 -2.88 0.12
CA PHE A 36 -2.18 -2.65 0.59
C PHE A 36 -2.44 -1.16 0.80
N TRP A 37 -1.61 -0.49 1.61
CA TRP A 37 -1.78 0.93 1.89
C TRP A 37 -1.55 1.81 0.68
N SER A 38 -0.56 1.50 -0.17
CA SER A 38 -0.32 2.23 -1.42
C SER A 38 -1.56 2.28 -2.30
N LEU A 39 -2.36 1.21 -2.30
CA LEU A 39 -3.50 1.05 -3.20
C LEU A 39 -4.83 1.46 -2.56
N THR A 40 -4.77 2.40 -1.61
CA THR A 40 -5.95 3.07 -1.04
C THR A 40 -5.98 4.53 -1.50
N PRO A 41 -7.15 5.17 -1.62
CA PRO A 41 -7.25 6.58 -2.01
C PRO A 41 -6.94 7.52 -0.83
N LEU A 42 -5.79 7.32 -0.17
CA LEU A 42 -5.41 7.95 1.10
C LEU A 42 -4.03 8.66 1.05
N VAL A 43 -3.60 9.11 -0.13
CA VAL A 43 -2.33 9.82 -0.30
C VAL A 43 -2.22 10.97 0.69
N GLY A 44 -1.07 11.06 1.36
CA GLY A 44 -0.82 11.99 2.46
C GLY A 44 -0.91 11.34 3.84
N ILE A 45 -1.84 10.40 4.06
CA ILE A 45 -1.98 9.72 5.36
C ILE A 45 -1.47 8.27 5.39
N GLN A 46 -1.26 7.65 4.23
CA GLN A 46 -0.78 6.26 4.10
C GLN A 46 0.50 5.95 4.90
N MET A 47 1.42 6.92 4.99
CA MET A 47 2.66 6.78 5.77
C MET A 47 2.36 6.56 7.27
N TYR A 48 1.43 7.33 7.83
CA TYR A 48 1.00 7.16 9.21
C TYR A 48 0.25 5.84 9.39
N LEU A 49 -0.57 5.43 8.42
CA LEU A 49 -1.27 4.14 8.46
C LEU A 49 -0.30 2.96 8.44
N GLY A 50 0.77 3.04 7.64
CA GLY A 50 1.87 2.07 7.65
C GLY A 50 2.57 2.00 9.01
N LEU A 51 2.85 3.15 9.63
CA LEU A 51 3.45 3.22 10.98
C LEU A 51 2.51 2.65 12.04
N ILE A 52 1.23 3.03 12.03
CA ILE A 52 0.21 2.52 12.96
C ILE A 52 0.09 1.00 12.82
N THR A 53 0.04 0.50 11.57
CA THR A 53 0.01 -0.95 11.31
C THR A 53 1.25 -1.64 11.87
N TRP A 54 2.44 -1.04 11.71
CA TRP A 54 3.68 -1.55 12.28
C TRP A 54 3.64 -1.61 13.82
N MET A 55 3.12 -0.58 14.46
CA MET A 55 2.97 -0.55 15.92
C MET A 55 1.99 -1.61 16.41
N LEU A 56 0.78 -1.65 15.83
CA LEU A 56 -0.29 -2.57 16.24
C LEU A 56 0.10 -4.04 16.05
N LEU A 57 0.68 -4.38 14.90
CA LEU A 57 1.16 -5.73 14.66
C LEU A 57 2.34 -6.08 15.58
N GLY A 58 3.19 -5.10 15.89
CA GLY A 58 4.27 -5.26 16.85
C GLY A 58 3.79 -5.66 18.25
N LEU A 59 2.64 -5.15 18.70
CA LEU A 59 2.06 -5.49 20.01
C LEU A 59 1.70 -6.98 20.13
N ILE A 60 1.25 -7.59 19.03
CA ILE A 60 0.90 -9.02 18.96
C ILE A 60 2.07 -9.90 18.49
N GLY A 61 3.29 -9.36 18.42
CA GLY A 61 4.50 -10.09 18.07
C GLY A 61 4.75 -10.26 16.56
N ILE A 62 3.96 -9.61 15.70
CA ILE A 62 4.17 -9.62 14.25
C ILE A 62 5.04 -8.42 13.86
N ARG A 63 6.26 -8.70 13.39
CA ARG A 63 7.18 -7.67 12.90
C ARG A 63 7.30 -7.74 11.38
N PHE A 64 7.44 -6.57 10.76
CA PHE A 64 7.79 -6.45 9.35
C PHE A 64 8.81 -5.35 9.14
N TYR A 65 9.53 -5.41 8.02
CA TYR A 65 10.59 -4.47 7.74
C TYR A 65 10.03 -3.17 7.16
N MET A 66 9.82 -2.20 8.04
CA MET A 66 9.16 -0.92 7.76
C MET A 66 9.74 -0.14 6.56
N PRO A 67 11.06 -0.09 6.31
CA PRO A 67 11.60 0.57 5.12
C PRO A 67 11.04 0.03 3.80
N ILE A 68 10.79 -1.29 3.70
CA ILE A 68 10.17 -1.89 2.51
C ILE A 68 8.70 -1.51 2.40
N SER A 69 7.98 -1.49 3.52
CA SER A 69 6.58 -1.04 3.53
C SER A 69 6.46 0.41 3.06
N ILE A 70 7.35 1.30 3.51
CA ILE A 70 7.41 2.69 3.06
C ILE A 70 7.70 2.76 1.56
N ALA A 71 8.70 2.01 1.10
CA ALA A 71 9.06 1.96 -0.31
C ALA A 71 7.86 1.56 -1.21
N MET A 72 7.05 0.60 -0.76
CA MET A 72 5.84 0.21 -1.49
C MET A 72 4.73 1.26 -1.39
N ILE A 73 4.54 1.94 -0.26
CA ILE A 73 3.56 3.04 -0.11
C ILE A 73 3.83 4.16 -1.15
N TRP A 74 5.10 4.42 -1.45
CA TRP A 74 5.50 5.43 -2.43
C TRP A 74 5.27 5.05 -3.90
N ILE A 75 4.69 3.87 -4.19
CA ILE A 75 4.19 3.55 -5.52
C ILE A 75 3.08 4.54 -5.92
N THR A 76 2.23 4.94 -4.97
CA THR A 76 1.19 5.97 -5.15
C THR A 76 1.66 7.30 -4.57
N ASN A 77 2.38 8.08 -5.36
CA ASN A 77 3.00 9.35 -4.99
C ASN A 77 2.34 10.54 -5.73
N PRO A 78 2.71 11.81 -5.46
CA PRO A 78 2.13 13.00 -6.10
C PRO A 78 2.04 12.95 -7.64
N ILE A 79 2.92 12.18 -8.29
CA ILE A 79 2.95 12.05 -9.75
C ILE A 79 2.02 10.92 -10.22
N THR A 80 1.96 9.80 -9.49
CA THR A 80 1.24 8.60 -9.92
C THR A 80 -0.18 8.50 -9.36
N PHE A 81 -0.51 9.22 -8.27
CA PHE A 81 -1.83 9.10 -7.65
C PHE A 81 -3.01 9.44 -8.57
N PRO A 82 -2.95 10.44 -9.49
CA PRO A 82 -4.10 10.72 -10.35
C PRO A 82 -4.45 9.52 -11.23
N PHE A 83 -3.43 8.81 -11.71
CA PHE A 83 -3.59 7.59 -12.50
C PHE A 83 -4.20 6.45 -11.69
N PHE A 84 -3.67 6.19 -10.49
CA PHE A 84 -4.21 5.14 -9.62
C PHE A 84 -5.64 5.45 -9.16
N TYR A 85 -5.94 6.70 -8.82
CA TYR A 85 -7.26 7.11 -8.34
C TYR A 85 -8.31 6.99 -9.44
N TYR A 86 -7.94 7.30 -10.69
CA TYR A 86 -8.81 7.06 -11.83
C TYR A 86 -9.13 5.56 -12.00
N ILE A 87 -8.12 4.70 -11.90
CA ILE A 87 -8.32 3.24 -11.94
C ILE A 87 -9.23 2.79 -10.79
N PHE A 88 -8.96 3.22 -9.56
CA PHE A 88 -9.78 2.88 -8.40
C PHE A 88 -11.23 3.35 -8.59
N TYR A 89 -11.43 4.54 -9.12
CA TYR A 89 -12.76 5.08 -9.39
C TYR A 89 -13.52 4.22 -10.39
N ILE A 90 -12.94 3.93 -11.56
CA ILE A 90 -13.61 3.14 -12.61
C ILE A 90 -13.85 1.70 -12.15
N THR A 91 -12.88 1.07 -11.49
CA THR A 91 -13.04 -0.27 -10.91
C THR A 91 -14.14 -0.27 -9.85
N GLY A 92 -14.21 0.78 -9.02
CA GLY A 92 -15.27 0.99 -8.05
C GLY A 92 -16.65 1.06 -8.70
N ILE A 93 -16.85 1.99 -9.63
CA ILE A 93 -18.12 2.15 -10.35
C ILE A 93 -18.57 0.83 -10.99
N ALA A 94 -17.65 0.11 -11.65
CA ALA A 94 -17.94 -1.19 -12.22
C ALA A 94 -18.45 -2.18 -11.16
N ALA A 95 -17.79 -2.24 -9.99
CA ALA A 95 -18.21 -3.09 -8.89
C ALA A 95 -19.57 -2.67 -8.30
N TYR A 96 -19.82 -1.37 -8.10
CA TYR A 96 -21.11 -0.84 -7.65
C TYR A 96 -22.25 -1.24 -8.61
N ASN A 97 -21.99 -1.19 -9.92
CA ASN A 97 -22.96 -1.58 -10.94
C ASN A 97 -23.24 -3.08 -10.94
N VAL A 98 -22.22 -3.92 -10.75
CA VAL A 98 -22.39 -5.36 -10.58
C VAL A 98 -23.22 -5.70 -9.32
N LEU A 99 -23.09 -4.90 -8.26
CA LEU A 99 -23.89 -5.02 -7.03
C LEU A 99 -25.33 -4.46 -7.17
N GLY A 100 -25.69 -3.92 -8.33
CA GLY A 100 -27.04 -3.42 -8.62
C GLY A 100 -27.32 -1.99 -8.15
N TRP A 101 -26.30 -1.23 -7.72
CA TRP A 101 -26.48 0.14 -7.21
C TRP A 101 -26.53 1.20 -8.32
N ASN A 102 -26.35 0.80 -9.59
CA ASN A 102 -26.52 1.63 -10.79
C ASN A 102 -25.88 3.02 -10.65
N MET A 103 -24.62 3.05 -10.25
CA MET A 103 -23.86 4.28 -10.06
C MET A 103 -23.41 4.82 -11.41
N SER A 104 -23.89 6.01 -11.75
CA SER A 104 -23.45 6.74 -12.94
C SER A 104 -22.05 7.31 -12.73
N ALA A 105 -21.20 7.18 -13.74
CA ALA A 105 -19.90 7.83 -13.76
C ALA A 105 -20.04 9.36 -13.67
N MET A 106 -19.09 10.00 -12.99
CA MET A 106 -19.06 11.44 -12.82
C MET A 106 -18.99 12.14 -14.18
N ASN A 107 -19.89 13.10 -14.38
CA ASN A 107 -19.95 13.91 -15.59
C ASN A 107 -20.03 15.40 -15.23
N PHE A 108 -19.78 16.25 -16.22
CA PHE A 108 -19.78 17.69 -16.03
C PHE A 108 -21.13 18.21 -15.51
N ALA A 109 -22.25 17.66 -16.00
CA ALA A 109 -23.59 18.05 -15.57
C ALA A 109 -23.82 17.84 -14.06
N ARG A 110 -23.32 16.74 -13.49
CA ARG A 110 -23.39 16.47 -12.05
C ARG A 110 -22.55 17.47 -11.26
N ILE A 111 -21.35 17.79 -11.74
CA ILE A 111 -20.46 18.77 -11.10
C ILE A 111 -21.11 20.17 -11.12
N SER A 112 -21.63 20.62 -12.27
CA SER A 112 -22.34 21.90 -12.38
C SER A 112 -23.52 21.98 -11.42
N LYS A 113 -24.34 20.92 -11.37
CA LYS A 113 -25.47 20.86 -10.43
C LYS A 113 -25.03 20.96 -8.97
N VAL A 114 -23.85 20.43 -8.62
CA VAL A 114 -23.32 20.52 -7.26
C VAL A 114 -22.82 21.92 -6.95
N ILE A 115 -22.13 22.57 -7.89
CA ILE A 115 -21.71 23.98 -7.80
C ILE A 115 -22.93 24.87 -7.57
N ASP A 116 -23.90 24.83 -8.48
CA ASP A 116 -25.08 25.70 -8.45
C ASP A 116 -25.88 25.52 -7.14
N HIS A 117 -26.06 24.27 -6.70
CA HIS A 117 -26.76 24.01 -5.46
C HIS A 117 -25.97 24.50 -4.24
N SER A 118 -24.67 24.28 -4.20
CA SER A 118 -23.83 24.72 -3.08
C SER A 118 -23.76 26.24 -2.95
N ASP A 119 -23.74 26.97 -4.06
CA ASP A 119 -23.67 28.43 -4.09
C ASP A 119 -25.00 29.06 -3.64
N SER A 120 -26.11 28.33 -3.79
CA SER A 120 -27.43 28.75 -3.29
C SER A 120 -27.63 28.57 -1.78
N LEU A 121 -26.68 27.90 -1.10
CA LEU A 121 -26.76 27.59 0.34
C LEU A 121 -25.86 28.51 1.16
N GLY A 122 -26.07 28.54 2.48
CA GLY A 122 -25.11 29.15 3.41
C GLY A 122 -23.75 28.45 3.36
N PHE A 123 -22.68 29.13 3.78
CA PHE A 123 -21.30 28.62 3.67
C PHE A 123 -21.12 27.23 4.29
N TYR A 124 -21.68 26.99 5.48
CA TYR A 124 -21.57 25.71 6.17
C TYR A 124 -22.31 24.59 5.44
N GLU A 125 -23.54 24.86 5.02
CA GLU A 125 -24.41 23.93 4.30
C GLU A 125 -23.84 23.59 2.91
N GLY A 126 -23.35 24.60 2.20
CA GLY A 126 -22.67 24.45 0.91
C GLY A 126 -21.40 23.61 1.03
N LEU A 127 -20.53 23.90 2.01
CA LEU A 127 -19.32 23.12 2.28
C LEU A 127 -19.64 21.66 2.66
N LYS A 128 -20.68 21.45 3.48
CA LYS A 128 -21.16 20.12 3.85
C LYS A 128 -21.67 19.37 2.62
N TYR A 129 -22.49 20.00 1.78
CA TYR A 129 -23.02 19.39 0.56
C TYR A 129 -21.90 18.98 -0.40
N TRP A 130 -20.91 19.85 -0.62
CA TRP A 130 -19.69 19.53 -1.37
C TRP A 130 -18.93 18.35 -0.79
N SER A 131 -18.74 18.33 0.53
CA SER A 131 -17.99 17.27 1.20
C SER A 131 -18.69 15.91 1.06
N VAL A 132 -20.02 15.88 1.23
CA VAL A 132 -20.84 14.68 1.04
C VAL A 132 -20.78 14.21 -0.41
N PHE A 133 -20.85 15.12 -1.38
CA PHE A 133 -20.69 14.79 -2.80
C PHE A 133 -19.32 14.18 -3.09
N LEU A 134 -18.23 14.79 -2.63
CA LEU A 134 -16.88 14.26 -2.85
C LEU A 134 -16.70 12.88 -2.21
N ILE A 135 -17.23 12.67 -1.01
CA ILE A 135 -17.12 11.38 -0.32
C ILE A 135 -17.99 10.32 -1.00
N ASN A 136 -19.23 10.61 -1.34
CA ASN A 136 -20.17 9.61 -1.86
C ASN A 136 -19.95 9.34 -3.36
N ASP A 137 -19.86 10.39 -4.17
CA ASP A 137 -19.82 10.27 -5.63
C ASP A 137 -18.40 9.96 -6.14
N MET A 138 -17.34 10.25 -5.36
CA MET A 138 -15.94 9.95 -5.74
C MET A 138 -15.23 9.04 -4.73
N GLY A 139 -15.28 9.36 -3.44
CA GLY A 139 -14.55 8.65 -2.41
C GLY A 139 -14.97 7.19 -2.28
N ALA A 140 -16.26 6.91 -2.09
CA ALA A 140 -16.79 5.57 -1.90
C ALA A 140 -16.48 4.60 -3.06
N PRO A 141 -16.66 4.97 -4.35
CA PRO A 141 -16.21 4.14 -5.46
C PRO A 141 -14.69 3.96 -5.48
N MET A 142 -13.91 5.02 -5.26
CA MET A 142 -12.44 4.90 -5.18
C MET A 142 -11.98 3.97 -4.05
N PHE A 143 -12.64 3.99 -2.89
CA PHE A 143 -12.30 3.05 -1.82
C PHE A 143 -12.60 1.62 -2.25
N LEU A 144 -13.80 1.33 -2.77
CA LEU A 144 -14.15 -0.01 -3.20
C LEU A 144 -13.17 -0.54 -4.27
N GLY A 145 -12.89 0.25 -5.32
CA GLY A 145 -11.95 -0.16 -6.35
C GLY A 145 -10.51 -0.27 -5.83
N GLY A 146 -10.09 0.63 -4.94
CA GLY A 146 -8.81 0.55 -4.24
C GLY A 146 -8.67 -0.75 -3.45
N PHE A 147 -9.68 -1.15 -2.68
CA PHE A 147 -9.68 -2.44 -1.96
C PHE A 147 -9.65 -3.65 -2.91
N LEU A 148 -10.44 -3.61 -3.98
CA LEU A 148 -10.49 -4.68 -4.98
C LEU A 148 -9.15 -4.91 -5.67
N ILE A 149 -8.31 -3.88 -5.79
CA ILE A 149 -6.97 -3.99 -6.38
C ILE A 149 -5.90 -4.21 -5.30
N GLY A 150 -6.01 -3.50 -4.19
CA GLY A 150 -5.06 -3.47 -3.09
C GLY A 150 -4.98 -4.79 -2.34
N VAL A 151 -6.12 -5.43 -2.04
CA VAL A 151 -6.14 -6.71 -1.32
C VAL A 151 -5.47 -7.82 -2.15
N PRO A 152 -5.84 -8.07 -3.42
CA PRO A 152 -5.13 -9.04 -4.26
C PRO A 152 -3.64 -8.70 -4.42
N SER A 153 -3.29 -7.42 -4.61
CA SER A 153 -1.90 -6.99 -4.73
C SER A 153 -1.09 -7.27 -3.46
N ALA A 154 -1.68 -7.07 -2.28
CA ALA A 154 -1.05 -7.39 -1.01
C ALA A 154 -0.87 -8.90 -0.82
N ILE A 155 -1.87 -9.71 -1.19
CA ILE A 155 -1.81 -11.18 -1.12
C ILE A 155 -0.73 -11.71 -2.06
N VAL A 156 -0.69 -11.25 -3.32
CA VAL A 156 0.29 -11.68 -4.33
C VAL A 156 1.69 -11.13 -4.02
N GLY A 157 1.78 -9.95 -3.42
CA GLY A 157 3.05 -9.31 -3.06
C GLY A 157 3.92 -10.16 -2.15
N TYR A 158 3.33 -10.93 -1.24
CA TYR A 158 4.06 -11.80 -0.32
C TYR A 158 4.83 -12.92 -1.04
N PRO A 159 4.18 -13.87 -1.74
CA PRO A 159 4.89 -14.95 -2.43
C PRO A 159 5.81 -14.44 -3.52
N LEU A 160 5.41 -13.37 -4.24
CA LEU A 160 6.25 -12.77 -5.27
C LEU A 160 7.56 -12.24 -4.68
N THR A 161 7.48 -11.47 -3.59
CA THR A 161 8.67 -10.97 -2.88
C THR A 161 9.55 -12.12 -2.40
N LYS A 162 8.94 -13.16 -1.83
CA LYS A 162 9.68 -14.33 -1.33
C LYS A 162 10.51 -14.99 -2.42
N VAL A 163 9.91 -15.25 -3.59
CA VAL A 163 10.59 -15.87 -4.73
C VAL A 163 11.71 -14.98 -5.26
N LEU A 164 11.43 -13.69 -5.48
CA LEU A 164 12.40 -12.73 -6.02
C LEU A 164 13.58 -12.51 -5.08
N LEU A 165 13.31 -12.33 -3.78
CA LEU A 165 14.34 -12.06 -2.77
C LEU A 165 15.24 -13.28 -2.55
N ASN A 166 14.67 -14.48 -2.45
CA ASN A 166 15.45 -15.72 -2.32
C ASN A 166 16.31 -15.96 -3.55
N GLY A 167 15.77 -15.70 -4.76
CA GLY A 167 16.53 -15.78 -6.00
C GLY A 167 17.71 -14.80 -6.02
N PHE A 168 17.50 -13.56 -5.55
CA PHE A 168 18.56 -12.56 -5.42
C PHE A 168 19.63 -12.98 -4.41
N ARG A 169 19.24 -13.39 -3.20
CA ARG A 169 20.17 -13.82 -2.15
C ARG A 169 20.97 -15.06 -2.53
N LYS A 170 20.34 -16.04 -3.19
CA LYS A 170 21.02 -17.23 -3.72
C LYS A 170 22.11 -16.85 -4.73
N LYS A 171 21.84 -15.89 -5.62
CA LYS A 171 22.84 -15.38 -6.56
C LYS A 171 24.03 -14.72 -5.84
N GLN A 172 23.79 -14.01 -4.73
CA GLN A 172 24.88 -13.43 -3.93
C GLN A 172 25.69 -14.49 -3.19
N ALA A 173 25.03 -15.48 -2.60
CA ALA A 173 25.68 -16.61 -1.96
C ALA A 173 26.59 -17.37 -2.94
N THR A 174 26.10 -17.65 -4.15
CA THR A 174 26.90 -18.30 -5.21
C THR A 174 28.11 -17.47 -5.63
N LYS A 175 28.01 -16.12 -5.66
CA LYS A 175 29.17 -15.25 -5.95
C LYS A 175 30.23 -15.30 -4.86
N GLU A 176 29.83 -15.53 -3.62
CA GLU A 176 30.74 -15.71 -2.48
C GLU A 176 31.20 -17.16 -2.30
N GLY A 177 30.71 -18.10 -3.12
CA GLY A 177 31.06 -19.51 -3.02
C GLY A 177 30.48 -20.23 -1.80
N ILE A 178 29.47 -19.64 -1.14
CA ILE A 178 28.83 -20.19 0.06
C ILE A 178 27.39 -20.62 -0.19
N SER A 179 26.85 -21.45 0.70
CA SER A 179 25.43 -21.83 0.66
C SER A 179 24.52 -20.65 1.03
N LEU A 180 23.25 -20.70 0.61
CA LEU A 180 22.27 -19.66 0.97
C LEU A 180 22.13 -19.53 2.49
N LYS A 181 22.16 -20.65 3.22
CA LYS A 181 22.03 -20.65 4.68
C LYS A 181 23.20 -19.94 5.35
N GLU A 182 24.42 -20.23 4.93
CA GLU A 182 25.63 -19.54 5.42
C GLU A 182 25.61 -18.05 5.08
N TRP A 183 25.12 -17.69 3.89
CA TRP A 183 24.95 -16.29 3.50
C TRP A 183 23.92 -15.58 4.39
N GLU A 184 22.79 -16.24 4.67
CA GLU A 184 21.78 -15.70 5.58
C GLU A 184 22.31 -15.57 7.01
N ASP A 185 23.03 -16.56 7.53
CA ASP A 185 23.64 -16.49 8.86
C ASP A 185 24.69 -15.38 8.97
N LYS A 186 25.40 -15.08 7.88
CA LYS A 186 26.43 -14.04 7.81
C LYS A 186 25.87 -12.61 7.70
N TYR A 187 24.82 -12.42 6.90
CA TYR A 187 24.35 -11.09 6.51
C TYR A 187 22.96 -10.71 7.01
N VAL A 188 22.09 -11.68 7.27
CA VAL A 188 20.71 -11.42 7.70
C VAL A 188 20.69 -11.23 9.22
N ARG A 189 20.09 -10.14 9.69
CA ARG A 189 19.89 -9.95 11.13
C ARG A 189 19.04 -11.09 11.68
N LYS A 190 19.32 -11.53 12.91
CA LYS A 190 18.47 -12.50 13.61
C LYS A 190 17.04 -11.97 13.72
N GLU A 191 16.06 -12.87 13.57
CA GLU A 191 14.65 -12.53 13.77
C GLU A 191 14.44 -11.91 15.15
N ALA A 192 13.60 -10.87 15.21
CA ALA A 192 13.26 -10.24 16.47
C ALA A 192 12.68 -11.27 17.44
N ASN A 193 13.13 -11.25 18.69
CA ASN A 193 12.74 -12.22 19.70
C ASN A 193 11.21 -12.20 19.91
N LYS A 194 10.52 -13.30 19.58
CA LYS A 194 9.04 -13.42 19.70
C LYS A 194 8.54 -13.28 21.15
N ASN A 195 9.45 -13.30 22.13
CA ASN A 195 9.15 -13.13 23.54
C ASN A 195 8.73 -11.70 23.93
N VAL A 196 8.86 -10.70 23.05
CA VAL A 196 8.50 -9.28 23.32
C VAL A 196 7.01 -8.97 23.05
N SER A 197 6.18 -9.99 22.87
CA SER A 197 4.72 -9.83 22.76
C SER A 197 4.13 -9.34 24.10
N ILE A 198 3.19 -8.40 24.05
CA ILE A 198 2.52 -7.88 25.27
C ILE A 198 1.89 -9.01 26.09
N TRP A 199 1.44 -10.07 25.41
CA TRP A 199 0.87 -11.27 26.04
C TRP A 199 1.86 -12.06 26.88
N ASN A 200 3.16 -11.97 26.60
CA ASN A 200 4.19 -12.65 27.39
C ASN A 200 4.61 -11.79 28.59
N ILE A 201 4.59 -10.47 28.46
CA ILE A 201 4.80 -9.52 29.56
C ILE A 201 3.65 -9.59 30.56
N LEU A 202 2.41 -9.73 30.09
CA LEU A 202 1.24 -9.89 30.96
C LEU A 202 1.15 -11.27 31.64
N LYS A 203 1.96 -12.25 31.21
CA LYS A 203 2.01 -13.60 31.79
C LYS A 203 3.17 -13.80 32.78
N SER A 204 4.12 -12.86 32.86
CA SER A 204 5.23 -12.85 33.84
C SER A 204 4.85 -12.05 35.08
#